data_AF-B0FWB5-F1
#
_entry.id   AF-B0FWB5-F1
#
_cell.length_a   1.000
_cell.length_b   1.000
_cell.length_c   1.000
_cell.angle_alpha   90.00
_cell.angle_beta   90.00
_cell.angle_gamma   90.00
#
_symmetry.space_group_name_H-M   'P 1'
#
loop_
_entity.id
_entity.type
_entity.pdbx_description
1 polymer ?
#
loop_
_entity_poly.entity_id
_entity_poly.type
_entity_poly.pdbx_seq_one_letter_code
_entity_poly.pdbx_strand_id
1 'polypeptide(L)' 'NKMTAWEHVYKDASDIVARIPVLAAFIYNLKYRDDKQISIDPKLDLGANFAQMIGQSEQYKDVARMYFILHSDH' A
#
# COMPACT_ATOMS: atom_id res chain seq x y z
N ASN A 1 -23.86 -19.47 7.25
CA ASN A 1 -24.83 -19.28 6.14
C ASN A 1 -24.03 -18.93 4.89
N LYS A 2 -24.14 -19.69 3.78
CA LYS A 2 -23.36 -19.45 2.56
C LYS A 2 -23.62 -18.06 1.95
N MET A 3 -24.84 -17.54 2.11
CA MET A 3 -25.26 -16.27 1.48
C MET A 3 -24.60 -15.03 2.09
N THR A 4 -24.05 -15.12 3.30
CA THR A 4 -23.38 -14.00 3.98
C THR A 4 -21.86 -14.18 4.10
N ALA A 5 -21.30 -15.26 3.53
CA ALA A 5 -19.87 -15.55 3.65
C ALA A 5 -18.98 -14.47 3.00
N TRP A 6 -19.49 -13.76 1.99
CA TRP A 6 -18.78 -12.68 1.31
C TRP A 6 -18.48 -11.48 2.22
N GLU A 7 -19.26 -11.28 3.29
CA GLU A 7 -19.08 -10.15 4.21
C GLU A 7 -17.72 -10.23 4.93
N HIS A 8 -17.36 -11.44 5.37
CA HIS A 8 -16.07 -11.71 6.00
C HIS A 8 -14.93 -11.56 5.00
N VAL A 9 -15.08 -12.13 3.81
CA VAL A 9 -14.06 -12.05 2.74
C VAL A 9 -13.84 -10.61 2.31
N TYR A 10 -14.91 -9.83 2.16
CA TYR A 10 -14.84 -8.41 1.82
C TYR A 10 -14.08 -7.62 2.88
N LYS A 11 -14.40 -7.84 4.16
CA LYS A 11 -13.72 -7.17 5.27
C LYS A 11 -12.23 -7.52 5.29
N ASP A 12 -11.89 -8.80 5.20
CA ASP A 12 -10.51 -9.26 5.25
C ASP A 12 -9.71 -8.79 4.03
N ALA A 13 -10.30 -8.86 2.82
CA ALA A 13 -9.67 -8.35 1.61
C ALA A 13 -9.42 -6.84 1.67
N SER A 14 -10.38 -6.07 2.19
CA SER A 14 -10.24 -4.62 2.38
C SER A 14 -9.13 -4.30 3.38
N ASP A 15 -9.07 -5.03 4.50
CA ASP A 15 -8.00 -4.91 5.49
C ASP A 15 -6.63 -5.26 4.89
N ILE A 16 -6.55 -6.30 4.05
CA ILE A 16 -5.32 -6.70 3.36
C ILE A 16 -4.84 -5.60 2.42
N VAL A 17 -5.72 -5.06 1.56
CA VAL A 17 -5.37 -3.98 0.61
C VAL A 17 -4.86 -2.74 1.35
N ALA A 18 -5.45 -2.40 2.51
CA ALA A 18 -4.99 -1.27 3.31
C ALA A 18 -3.62 -1.51 3.98
N ARG A 19 -3.32 -2.74 4.40
CA ARG A 19 -2.11 -3.06 5.19
C ARG A 19 -0.91 -3.47 4.34
N ILE A 20 -1.13 -4.08 3.18
CA ILE A 20 -0.03 -4.63 2.35
C ILE A 20 1.01 -3.58 1.93
N PRO A 21 0.67 -2.32 1.59
CA PRO A 21 1.67 -1.32 1.22
C PRO A 21 2.53 -0.90 2.41
N VAL A 22 1.98 -0.90 3.63
CA VAL A 22 2.70 -0.57 4.86
C VAL A 22 3.75 -1.65 5.15
N LEU A 23 3.37 -2.92 5.03
CA LEU A 23 4.31 -4.04 5.21
C LEU A 23 5.39 -4.04 4.12
N ALA A 24 5.02 -3.79 2.87
CA ALA A 24 5.97 -3.71 1.76
C ALA A 24 6.97 -2.56 1.95
N ALA A 25 6.50 -1.38 2.38
CA ALA A 25 7.37 -0.25 2.66
C ALA A 25 8.31 -0.51 3.85
N PHE A 26 7.81 -1.17 4.90
CA PHE A 26 8.63 -1.60 6.03
C PHE A 26 9.80 -2.48 5.58
N ILE A 27 9.52 -3.53 4.79
CA ILE A 27 10.54 -4.45 4.27
C ILE A 27 11.54 -3.71 3.37
N TYR A 28 11.05 -2.82 2.51
CA TYR A 28 11.92 -2.01 1.64
C TYR A 28 12.85 -1.12 2.45
N ASN A 29 12.34 -0.43 3.46
CA ASN A 29 13.12 0.47 4.31
C ASN A 29 14.15 -0.30 5.15
N LEU A 30 13.76 -1.45 5.70
CA LEU A 30 14.66 -2.34 6.45
C LEU A 30 15.84 -2.79 5.59
N LYS A 31 15.59 -3.13 4.32
CA LYS A 31 16.60 -3.69 3.42
C LYS A 31 17.47 -2.63 2.74
N TYR A 32 16.91 -1.47 2.41
CA TYR A 32 17.53 -0.52 1.49
C TYR A 32 17.66 0.91 2.04
N ARG A 33 17.10 1.21 3.22
CA ARG A 33 17.04 2.58 3.76
C ARG A 33 17.35 2.65 5.25
N ASP A 34 18.27 1.81 5.72
CA ASP A 34 18.75 1.79 7.11
C ASP A 34 17.61 1.74 8.14
N ASP A 35 16.54 1.00 7.82
CA ASP A 35 15.33 0.87 8.64
C ASP A 35 14.64 2.22 8.97
N LYS A 36 14.82 3.24 8.12
CA LYS A 36 14.15 4.54 8.29
C LYS A 36 12.68 4.45 7.92
N GLN A 37 11.85 4.19 8.92
CA GLN A 37 10.39 4.13 8.77
C GLN A 37 9.75 5.51 8.75
N ILE A 38 8.73 5.66 7.89
CA ILE A 38 7.94 6.89 7.75
C ILE A 38 6.47 6.51 7.98
N SER A 39 5.76 7.28 8.80
CA SER A 39 4.36 7.03 9.10
C SER A 39 3.44 7.34 7.91
N ILE A 40 2.30 6.67 7.87
CA ILE A 40 1.23 6.96 6.91
C ILE A 40 0.70 8.38 7.07
N ASP A 41 0.23 8.97 5.97
CA ASP A 41 -0.58 10.20 5.97
C ASP A 41 -2.03 9.86 5.57
N PRO A 42 -3.02 9.99 6.49
CA PRO A 42 -4.42 9.73 6.19
C PRO A 42 -5.02 10.61 5.08
N LYS A 43 -4.35 11.68 4.67
CA LYS A 43 -4.80 12.58 3.59
C LYS A 43 -4.36 12.12 2.21
N LEU A 44 -3.46 11.15 2.12
CA LEU A 44 -2.93 10.64 0.86
C LEU A 44 -3.65 9.36 0.41
N ASP A 45 -3.76 9.18 -0.90
CA ASP A 45 -4.18 7.91 -1.50
C ASP A 45 -3.11 6.81 -1.33
N LEU A 46 -3.47 5.57 -1.65
CA LEU A 46 -2.62 4.38 -1.46
C LEU A 46 -1.26 4.50 -2.17
N GLY A 47 -1.27 4.94 -3.44
CA GLY A 47 -0.05 5.05 -4.25
C GLY A 47 0.89 6.11 -3.70
N ALA A 48 0.35 7.28 -3.36
CA ALA A 48 1.12 8.35 -2.74
C ALA A 48 1.65 8.00 -1.35
N ASN A 49 0.84 7.33 -0.53
CA ASN A 49 1.26 6.87 0.79
C ASN A 49 2.41 5.87 0.67
N PHE A 50 2.33 4.90 -0.24
CA PHE A 50 3.41 3.95 -0.46
C PHE A 50 4.71 4.66 -0.84
N ALA A 51 4.67 5.53 -1.86
CA ALA A 51 5.82 6.32 -2.30
C ALA A 51 6.42 7.18 -1.17
N GLN A 52 5.58 7.80 -0.34
CA GLN A 52 6.02 8.56 0.84
C GLN A 52 6.70 7.64 1.87
N MET A 53 6.13 6.48 2.17
CA MET A 53 6.68 5.55 3.17
C MET A 53 8.06 5.03 2.77
N ILE A 54 8.29 4.81 1.47
CA ILE A 54 9.61 4.44 0.94
C ILE A 54 10.49 5.67 0.61
N GLY A 55 10.05 6.86 1.01
CA GLY A 55 10.76 8.14 0.93
C GLY A 55 11.22 8.52 -0.47
N GLN A 56 10.35 8.28 -1.45
CA GLN A 56 10.53 8.70 -2.83
C GLN A 56 10.05 10.15 -3.03
N SER A 57 10.35 10.72 -4.20
CA SER A 57 9.98 12.09 -4.55
C SER A 57 8.47 12.24 -4.83
N GLU A 58 8.00 13.49 -4.87
CA GLU A 58 6.61 13.80 -5.24
C GLU A 58 6.25 13.26 -6.63
N GLN A 59 7.15 13.31 -7.61
CA GLN A 59 6.92 12.79 -8.96
C GLN A 59 6.75 11.26 -8.97
N TYR A 60 7.38 10.56 -8.02
CA TYR A 60 7.25 9.11 -7.91
C TYR A 60 5.86 8.69 -7.41
N LYS A 61 5.11 9.58 -6.74
CA LYS A 61 3.73 9.28 -6.32
C LYS A 61 2.84 8.95 -7.52
N ASP A 62 2.99 9.67 -8.63
CA ASP A 62 2.24 9.39 -9.86
C ASP A 62 2.67 8.08 -10.53
N VAL A 63 3.98 7.79 -10.49
CA VAL A 63 4.51 6.49 -10.95
C VAL A 63 3.91 5.35 -10.13
N ALA A 64 3.88 5.46 -8.79
CA ALA A 64 3.31 4.44 -7.92
C ALA A 64 1.81 4.24 -8.16
N ARG A 65 1.03 5.32 -8.30
CA ARG A 65 -0.39 5.25 -8.64
C ARG A 65 -0.61 4.51 -9.96
N MET A 66 0.09 4.92 -11.01
CA MET A 66 -0.02 4.29 -12.33
C MET A 66 0.41 2.82 -12.26
N TYR A 67 1.52 2.52 -11.59
CA TYR A 67 2.05 1.17 -11.48
C TYR A 67 1.06 0.22 -10.82
N PHE A 68 0.46 0.63 -9.69
CA PHE A 68 -0.54 -0.19 -9.00
C PHE A 68 -1.82 -0.40 -9.81
N ILE A 69 -2.22 0.58 -10.63
CA ILE A 69 -3.37 0.43 -11.52
C ILE A 69 -3.06 -0.50 -12.69
N LEU A 70 -1.91 -0.33 -13.34
CA LEU A 70 -1.53 -1.12 -14.52
C LEU A 70 -1.24 -2.58 -14.20
N HIS A 71 -0.74 -2.88 -13.00
CA HIS A 71 -0.41 -4.24 -12.56
C HIS A 71 -1.38 -4.75 -11.47
N SER A 72 -2.56 -4.14 -11.32
CA SER A 72 -3.54 -4.60 -10.33
C SER A 72 -4.05 -6.00 -10.65
N ASP A 73 -4.09 -6.33 -11.94
CA ASP A 73 -4.43 -7.63 -12.48
C ASP A 73 -3.78 -7.76 -13.88
N HIS A 74 -3.37 -8.97 -14.25
CA HIS A 74 -2.71 -9.36 -15.51
C HIS A 74 -1.49 -8.51 -15.95
#